data_AF-A0A356IFZ7-F1
#
_entry.id   AF-A0A356IFZ7-F1
#
_cell.length_a   1.000
_cell.length_b   1.000
_cell.length_c   1.000
_cell.angle_alpha   90.00
_cell.angle_beta   90.00
_cell.angle_gamma   90.00
#
_symmetry.space_group_name_H-M   'P 1'
#
loop_
_entity.id
_entity.type
_entity.pdbx_description
1 polymer ?
#
loop_
_entity_poly.entity_id
_entity_poly.type
_entity_poly.pdbx_seq_one_letter_code
_entity_poly.pdbx_strand_id
1 'polypeptide(L)' 'THIFRVDKPLRERETGRVIDNFTRVEAFGFPSVHWAHVTVNLDEREVFTIRQRVIDSNIN' A
#
# COMPACT_ATOMS: atom_id res chain seq x y z
N THR A 1 -7.48 -5.90 -10.67
CA THR A 1 -6.77 -4.63 -10.98
C THR A 1 -5.33 -4.80 -10.58
N HIS A 2 -4.38 -4.50 -11.46
CA HIS A 2 -2.94 -4.62 -11.19
C HIS A 2 -2.37 -3.24 -10.84
N ILE A 3 -2.98 -2.56 -9.87
CA ILE A 3 -2.66 -1.16 -9.56
C ILE A 3 -2.04 -1.13 -8.17
N PHE A 4 -0.88 -0.49 -8.06
CA PHE A 4 -0.32 -0.18 -6.75
C PHE A 4 -1.18 0.91 -6.09
N ARG A 5 -1.72 0.63 -4.90
CA ARG A 5 -2.54 1.58 -4.13
C ARG A 5 -2.09 1.61 -2.69
N VAL A 6 -1.97 2.81 -2.14
CA VAL A 6 -1.85 3.05 -0.71
C VAL A 6 -2.98 3.95 -0.30
N ASP A 7 -3.85 3.50 0.59
CA ASP A 7 -5.00 4.28 1.00
C ASP A 7 -5.49 3.97 2.42
N LYS A 8 -6.12 5.00 2.99
CA LYS A 8 -6.82 5.02 4.28
C LYS A 8 -7.87 6.15 4.24
N PRO A 9 -9.01 6.03 4.94
CA PRO A 9 -9.42 4.90 5.77
C PRO A 9 -9.98 3.74 4.93
N LEU A 10 -9.78 2.50 5.38
CA LEU A 10 -10.56 1.37 4.90
C LEU A 10 -11.85 1.26 5.71
N ARG A 11 -12.94 0.85 5.06
CA ARG A 11 -14.23 0.61 5.70
C ARG A 11 -14.59 -0.86 5.65
N GLU A 12 -15.13 -1.38 6.74
CA GLU A 12 -15.72 -2.71 6.79
C GLU A 12 -16.89 -2.80 5.80
N ARG A 13 -16.93 -3.88 5.02
CA ARG A 13 -17.95 -4.04 3.97
C ARG A 13 -19.36 -4.16 4.53
N GLU A 14 -19.53 -4.86 5.65
CA GLU A 14 -20.84 -5.19 6.21
C GLU A 14 -21.43 -4.02 7.01
N THR A 15 -20.60 -3.35 7.81
CA THR A 15 -21.04 -2.32 8.76
C THR A 15 -20.78 -0.89 8.26
N GLY A 16 -19.88 -0.70 7.28
CA GLY A 16 -19.43 0.62 6.82
C GLY A 16 -18.50 1.35 7.80
N ARG A 17 -18.18 0.74 8.95
CA ARG A 17 -17.31 1.31 9.99
C ARG A 17 -15.88 1.49 9.46
N VAL A 18 -15.24 2.59 9.86
CA VAL A 18 -13.81 2.81 9.57
C VAL A 18 -12.97 1.82 10.40
N ILE A 19 -11.98 1.21 9.76
CA ILE A 19 -11.01 0.36 10.43
C ILE A 19 -9.89 1.25 10.98
N ASP A 20 -9.77 1.28 12.30
CA ASP A 20 -8.77 2.08 12.99
C ASP A 20 -7.36 1.51 12.79
N ASN A 21 -6.36 2.39 12.80
CA ASN A 21 -4.93 2.05 12.70
C ASN A 21 -4.57 1.17 11.49
N PHE A 22 -5.32 1.31 10.40
CA PHE A 22 -5.16 0.49 9.21
C PHE A 22 -4.75 1.33 7.99
N THR A 23 -3.69 0.88 7.30
CA THR A 23 -3.29 1.40 5.98
C THR A 23 -3.31 0.24 5.00
N ARG A 24 -4.10 0.35 3.93
CA ARG A 24 -4.10 -0.66 2.87
C ARG A 24 -2.91 -0.44 1.94
N VAL A 25 -2.23 -1.52 1.58
CA VAL A 25 -1.27 -1.54 0.48
C VAL A 25 -1.70 -2.63 -0.50
N GLU A 26 -2.20 -2.23 -1.67
CA GLU A 26 -2.35 -3.13 -2.81
C GLU A 26 -1.04 -3.07 -3.58
N ALA A 27 -0.30 -4.18 -3.62
CA ALA A 27 0.99 -4.25 -4.31
C ALA A 27 0.82 -4.40 -5.83
N PHE A 28 1.94 -4.32 -6.54
CA PHE A 28 1.99 -4.57 -7.97
C PHE A 28 1.56 -6.01 -8.29
N GLY A 29 0.91 -6.19 -9.43
CA GLY A 29 0.52 -7.50 -9.94
C GLY A 29 1.11 -7.77 -11.32
N PHE A 30 0.92 -8.98 -11.82
CA PHE A 30 1.34 -9.37 -13.17
C PHE A 30 0.73 -8.44 -14.23
N PRO A 31 1.46 -8.09 -15.31
CA PRO A 31 2.84 -8.48 -15.64
C PRO A 31 3.92 -7.59 -15.00
N SER A 32 3.56 -6.40 -14.53
CA SER A 32 4.52 -5.39 -14.03
C SER A 32 4.79 -5.59 -12.54
N VAL A 33 5.42 -6.71 -12.20
CA VAL A 33 5.77 -7.06 -10.82
C VAL A 33 6.92 -6.18 -10.33
N HIS A 34 6.65 -5.31 -9.37
CA HIS A 34 7.65 -4.45 -8.73
C HIS A 34 7.58 -4.60 -7.20
N TRP A 35 8.36 -3.80 -6.46
CA TRP A 35 8.43 -3.89 -5.00
C TRP A 35 7.73 -2.72 -4.31
N ALA A 36 7.10 -3.02 -3.17
CA ALA A 36 6.70 -2.02 -2.19
C ALA A 36 7.75 -2.00 -1.07
N HIS A 37 8.35 -0.84 -0.82
CA HIS A 37 9.28 -0.65 0.29
C HIS A 37 8.58 0.11 1.41
N VAL A 38 8.43 -0.55 2.57
CA VAL A 38 7.77 0.00 3.75
C VAL A 38 8.81 0.24 4.83
N THR A 39 8.87 1.48 5.32
CA THR A 39 9.64 1.85 6.52
C THR A 39 8.66 2.09 7.66
N VAL A 40 8.98 1.53 8.83
CA VAL A 40 8.19 1.68 10.06
C VAL A 40 8.97 2.56 11.03
N ASN A 41 8.40 3.70 11.40
CA ASN A 41 8.95 4.57 12.44
C ASN A 41 7.89 4.86 13.50
N LEU A 42 8.08 4.33 14.71
CA LEU A 42 7.10 4.46 15.80
C LEU A 42 7.11 5.85 16.46
N ASP A 43 8.15 6.65 16.22
CA ASP A 43 8.28 8.00 16.78
C ASP A 43 7.57 9.06 15.92
N GLU A 44 7.08 8.67 14.73
CA GLU A 44 6.36 9.55 13.81
C GLU A 44 4.84 9.35 13.90
N ARG A 45 4.09 10.44 13.67
CA ARG A 45 2.61 10.37 13.59
C ARG A 45 2.16 9.45 12.45
N GLU A 46 2.86 9.51 11.32
CA GLU A 46 2.64 8.63 10.17
C GLU A 46 3.64 7.47 10.25
N VAL A 47 3.25 6.41 10.98
CA VAL A 47 4.14 5.28 11.31
C VAL A 47 4.71 4.58 10.07
N PHE A 48 3.99 4.63 8.94
CA PHE A 48 4.38 3.97 7.70
C PHE A 48 4.78 4.98 6.62
N THR A 49 6.03 4.91 6.17
CA THR A 49 6.45 5.49 4.90
C THR A 49 6.48 4.40 3.85
N ILE A 50 5.65 4.51 2.80
CA ILE A 50 5.53 3.49 1.75
C ILE A 50 6.00 4.08 0.42
N ARG A 51 6.94 3.41 -0.23
CA ARG A 51 7.51 3.83 -1.52
C ARG A 51 7.42 2.71 -2.54
N GLN A 52 7.07 3.07 -3.77
CA GLN A 52 7.23 2.18 -4.92
C GLN A 52 8.71 2.01 -5.25
N ARG A 53 9.10 0.80 -5.59
CA ARG A 53 10.43 0.43 -6.10
C ARG A 53 10.23 -0.25 -7.44
N VAL A 54 10.13 0.58 -8.48
CA VAL A 54 9.97 0.14 -9.87
C VAL A 54 11.27 -0.51 -10.32
N ILE A 55 11.15 -1.64 -11.02
CA ILE A 55 12.25 -2.33 -11.66
C ILE A 55 12.11 -2.06 -13.16
N ASP A 56 13.11 -1.40 -13.74
CA ASP A 56 13.05 -0.98 -15.15
C ASP A 56 12.85 -2.14 -16.12
N SER A 57 13.46 -3.31 -15.84
CA SER A 57 13.27 -4.52 -16.67
C SER A 57 11.84 -5.07 -16.67
N ASN A 58 10.99 -4.62 -15.75
CA ASN A 58 9.61 -5.09 -15.61
C ASN A 58 8.60 -4.03 -16.09
N ILE A 59 9.09 -2.91 -16.64
CA ILE A 59 8.28 -1.93 -17.36
C ILE A 59 8.08 -2.50 -18.78
N ASN A 60 6.82 -2.75 -19.15
CA ASN A 60 6.43 -3.17 -20.50
C ASN A 60 6.33 -1.99 -21.45
#